data_AF-A0A356KHC5-F1
#
_entry.id   AF-A0A356KHC5-F1
#
_cell.length_a   1.000
_cell.length_b   1.000
_cell.length_c   1.000
_cell.angle_alpha   90.00
_cell.angle_beta   90.00
_cell.angle_gamma   90.00
#
_symmetry.space_group_name_H-M   'P 1'
#
loop_
_entity.id
_entity.type
_entity.pdbx_description
1 polymer ?
#
loop_
_entity_poly.entity_id
_entity_poly.type
_entity_poly.pdbx_seq_one_letter_code
_entity_poly.pdbx_strand_id
1 'polypeptide(L)'
;MIDGRYQLLDLLGRGGFGAVYHARDLATGEHVALKVLLSGEERRRKRRFERSASLLCALRHPGVIAGLAYGSDQDLVFLAMEHLPDSQDLEQVLLRCGGRLPWPDA
;
A
#
# COMPACT_ATOMS: atom_id res chain seq x y z
N MET A 1 8.47 12.31 -6.65
CA MET A 1 8.51 11.07 -7.45
C MET A 1 9.28 10.03 -6.67
N ILE A 2 9.00 8.74 -6.91
CA ILE A 2 9.75 7.61 -6.34
C ILE A 2 10.29 6.77 -7.49
N ASP A 3 11.56 6.37 -7.42
CA ASP A 3 12.27 5.51 -8.37
C ASP A 3 12.29 6.07 -9.80
N GLY A 4 12.12 7.40 -9.96
CA GLY A 4 11.91 8.05 -11.26
C GLY A 4 10.69 7.56 -12.05
N ARG A 5 9.86 6.67 -11.47
CA ARG A 5 8.78 5.94 -12.14
C ARG A 5 7.41 6.28 -11.58
N TYR A 6 7.29 6.43 -10.26
CA TYR A 6 6.00 6.65 -9.62
C TYR A 6 5.82 8.12 -9.27
N GLN A 7 4.80 8.73 -9.88
CA GLN A 7 4.34 10.07 -9.53
C GLN A 7 3.29 9.96 -8.42
N LEU A 8 3.61 10.48 -7.23
CA LEU A 8 2.65 10.54 -6.12
C LEU A 8 1.56 11.57 -6.45
N LEU A 9 0.30 11.21 -6.23
CA LEU A 9 -0.87 12.05 -6.43
C LEU A 9 -1.44 12.44 -5.06
N ASP A 10 -2.19 11.54 -4.42
CA ASP A 10 -2.87 11.77 -3.15
C ASP A 10 -2.42 10.80 -2.06
N LEU A 11 -2.52 11.19 -0.78
CA LEU A 11 -2.31 10.30 0.35
C LEU A 11 -3.59 9.49 0.61
N LEU A 12 -3.51 8.16 0.51
CA LEU A 12 -4.64 7.26 0.81
C LEU A 12 -4.71 6.89 2.29
N GLY A 13 -3.56 6.75 2.94
CA GLY A 13 -3.53 6.40 4.36
C GLY A 13 -2.13 6.42 4.95
N ARG A 14 -2.04 6.54 6.27
CA ARG A 14 -0.77 6.52 7.01
C ARG A 14 -0.93 5.71 8.27
N GLY A 15 0.02 4.81 8.53
CA GLY A 15 0.05 3.98 9.73
C GLY A 15 1.48 3.76 10.23
N GLY A 16 1.63 2.89 11.24
CA GLY A 16 2.93 2.65 11.90
C GLY A 16 4.03 2.06 11.00
N PHE A 17 3.69 1.59 9.79
CA PHE A 17 4.60 1.02 8.80
C PHE A 17 4.77 1.90 7.55
N GLY A 18 4.44 3.19 7.63
CA GLY A 18 4.62 4.16 6.54
C GLY A 18 3.31 4.71 5.99
N ALA A 19 3.38 5.22 4.77
CA ALA A 19 2.27 5.88 4.08
C ALA A 19 1.93 5.14 2.79
N VAL A 20 0.65 5.16 2.41
CA VAL A 20 0.14 4.64 1.14
C VAL A 20 -0.36 5.82 0.33
N TYR A 21 0.13 5.96 -0.89
CA TYR A 21 -0.25 7.01 -1.82
C TYR A 21 -0.99 6.43 -3.01
N HIS A 22 -1.97 7.17 -3.51
CA HIS A 22 -2.39 7.06 -4.89
C HIS A 22 -1.26 7.61 -5.75
N ALA A 23 -0.81 6.82 -6.71
CA ALA A 23 0.28 7.21 -7.59
C ALA A 23 -0.03 6.82 -9.03
N ARG A 24 0.61 7.50 -9.97
CA ARG A 24 0.65 7.09 -11.36
C ARG A 24 1.97 6.40 -11.64
N ASP A 25 1.92 5.19 -12.18
CA ASP A 25 3.08 4.52 -12.74
C ASP A 25 3.35 5.10 -14.12
N LEU A 26 4.44 5.85 -14.28
CA LEU A 26 4.78 6.51 -15.54
C LEU A 26 5.25 5.54 -16.62
N ALA A 27 5.62 4.31 -16.25
CA ALA A 27 6.03 3.29 -17.22
C ALA A 27 4.82 2.67 -17.94
N THR A 28 3.69 2.52 -17.23
CA THR A 28 2.48 1.88 -17.77
C THR A 28 1.35 2.88 -18.05
N GLY A 29 1.38 4.05 -17.41
CA GLY A 29 0.32 5.04 -17.43
C GLY A 29 -0.79 4.79 -16.39
N GLU A 30 -0.77 3.64 -15.71
CA GLU A 30 -1.81 3.15 -14.80
C GLU A 30 -1.75 3.80 -13.40
N HIS A 31 -2.87 3.77 -12.71
CA HIS A 31 -2.95 4.17 -11.31
C HIS A 31 -2.63 3.00 -10.37
N VAL A 32 -1.84 3.28 -9.34
CA VAL A 32 -1.38 2.29 -8.35
C VAL A 32 -1.55 2.80 -6.92
N ALA A 33 -1.67 1.89 -5.97
CA ALA A 33 -1.48 2.20 -4.56
C ALA A 33 -0.01 1.94 -4.19
N LEU A 34 0.74 3.00 -3.88
CA LEU A 34 2.16 2.93 -3.56
C LEU A 34 2.38 3.06 -2.06
N LYS A 35 2.73 1.95 -1.40
CA LYS A 35 3.13 1.97 0.00
C LYS A 35 4.61 2.30 0.11
N VAL A 36 4.96 3.31 0.90
CA VAL A 36 6.33 3.81 1.10
C VAL A 36 6.67 3.80 2.58
N LEU A 37 7.82 3.22 2.91
CA LEU A 37 8.42 3.29 4.24
C LEU A 37 9.46 4.44 4.25
N LEU A 38 9.26 5.42 5.14
CA LEU A 38 10.09 6.63 5.21
C LEU A 38 11.52 6.35 5.71
N SER A 39 12.44 7.26 5.39
CA SER A 39 13.85 7.22 5.79
C SER A 39 14.00 7.29 7.31
N GLY A 40 15.05 6.66 7.85
CA GLY A 40 15.33 6.64 9.30
C GLY A 40 14.73 5.44 10.04
N GLU A 41 13.98 4.59 9.34
CA GLU A 41 13.43 3.36 9.91
C GLU A 41 14.51 2.29 10.12
N GLU A 42 14.42 1.58 11.26
CA GLU A 42 15.39 0.57 11.67
C GLU A 42 15.59 -0.52 10.59
N ARG A 43 16.83 -0.96 10.34
CA ARG A 43 17.16 -2.01 9.35
C ARG A 43 16.24 -3.24 9.43
N ARG A 44 15.77 -3.59 10.63
CA ARG A 44 14.82 -4.69 10.86
C ARG A 44 13.46 -4.45 10.20
N ARG A 45 12.95 -3.22 10.21
CA ARG A 45 11.68 -2.84 9.58
C ARG A 45 11.79 -2.86 8.05
N LYS A 46 12.88 -2.35 7.48
CA LYS A 46 13.17 -2.44 6.03
C LYS A 46 13.16 -3.88 5.53
N ARG A 47 13.91 -4.78 6.19
CA ARG A 47 13.93 -6.22 5.84
C ARG A 47 12.56 -6.88 5.95
N ARG A 48 11.78 -6.55 6.99
CA ARG A 48 10.42 -7.09 7.14
C ARG A 48 9.51 -6.59 6.02
N PHE A 49 9.65 -5.32 5.63
CA PHE A 49 8.90 -4.74 4.53
C PHE A 49 9.22 -5.45 3.21
N GLU A 50 10.49 -5.54 2.83
CA GLU A 50 10.93 -6.21 1.60
C GLU A 50 10.46 -7.67 1.51
N ARG A 51 10.57 -8.42 2.62
CA ARG A 51 10.05 -9.80 2.68
C ARG A 51 8.55 -9.85 2.44
N SER A 52 7.79 -8.95 3.06
CA SER A 52 6.32 -8.92 2.91
C SER A 52 5.92 -8.49 1.50
N ALA A 53 6.63 -7.53 0.92
CA ALA A 53 6.43 -7.03 -0.43
C ALA A 53 6.70 -8.12 -1.48
N SER A 54 7.80 -8.85 -1.33
CA SER A 54 8.15 -10.00 -2.17
C SER A 54 7.07 -11.09 -2.13
N LEU A 55 6.59 -11.45 -0.94
CA LEU A 55 5.50 -12.42 -0.77
C LEU A 55 4.20 -11.96 -1.42
N LEU A 56 3.82 -10.70 -1.25
CA LEU A 56 2.60 -10.16 -1.84
C LEU A 56 2.67 -10.13 -3.38
N CYS A 57 3.84 -9.83 -3.94
CA CYS A 57 4.04 -9.87 -5.39
C CYS A 57 3.94 -11.29 -5.96
N ALA A 58 4.33 -12.32 -5.19
CA ALA A 58 4.23 -13.72 -5.59
C ALA A 58 2.83 -14.34 -5.39
N LEU A 59 1.96 -13.69 -4.62
CA LEU A 59 0.62 -14.20 -4.30
C LEU A 59 -0.44 -13.64 -5.25
N ARG A 60 -1.38 -14.48 -5.69
CA ARG A 60 -2.57 -14.08 -6.45
C ARG A 60 -3.79 -14.77 -5.85
N HIS A 61 -4.71 -13.99 -5.29
CA HIS A 61 -5.92 -14.51 -4.67
C HIS A 61 -7.00 -13.41 -4.66
N PRO A 62 -8.29 -13.71 -4.94
CA PRO A 62 -9.35 -12.69 -5.02
C PRO A 62 -9.57 -11.90 -3.73
N GLY A 63 -9.25 -12.47 -2.58
CA GLY A 63 -9.32 -11.80 -1.27
C GLY A 63 -8.03 -11.07 -0.84
N VAL A 64 -7.01 -10.98 -1.69
CA VAL A 64 -5.72 -10.37 -1.36
C VAL A 64 -5.28 -9.42 -2.46
N ILE A 65 -4.98 -8.18 -2.08
CA ILE A 65 -4.52 -7.14 -3.00
C ILE A 65 -3.25 -7.60 -3.74
N ALA A 66 -3.22 -7.41 -5.06
CA ALA A 66 -2.11 -7.82 -5.90
C ALA A 66 -0.91 -6.88 -5.73
N GLY A 67 0.24 -7.45 -5.36
CA GLY A 67 1.53 -6.77 -5.49
C GLY A 67 1.99 -6.74 -6.95
N LEU A 68 2.30 -5.55 -7.45
CA LEU A 68 2.75 -5.31 -8.83
C LEU A 68 4.28 -5.26 -8.92
N ALA A 69 4.91 -4.52 -8.02
CA ALA A 69 6.36 -4.36 -7.96
C ALA A 69 6.79 -3.87 -6.57
N TYR A 70 8.04 -4.09 -6.22
CA TYR A 70 8.65 -3.51 -5.02
C TYR A 70 10.11 -3.13 -5.31
N GLY A 71 10.65 -2.20 -4.54
CA GLY A 71 12.01 -1.72 -4.74
C GLY A 71 12.46 -0.76 -3.65
N SER A 72 13.61 -0.15 -3.88
CA SER A 72 14.18 0.89 -3.02
C SER A 72 14.61 2.08 -3.86
N ASP A 73 14.39 3.28 -3.33
CA ASP A 73 14.84 4.54 -3.91
C ASP A 73 15.49 5.37 -2.80
N GLN A 74 16.78 5.65 -2.94
CA GLN A 74 17.62 6.24 -1.89
C GLN A 74 17.50 5.46 -0.57
N ASP A 75 16.98 6.08 0.49
CA ASP A 75 16.77 5.48 1.80
C ASP A 75 15.35 4.92 2.01
N LEU A 76 14.51 4.98 0.99
CA LEU A 76 13.12 4.54 1.03
C LEU A 76 12.97 3.15 0.43
N VAL A 77 12.00 2.39 0.94
CA VAL A 77 11.53 1.15 0.29
C VAL A 77 10.06 1.32 -0.04
N PHE A 78 9.65 0.77 -1.18
CA PHE A 78 8.28 0.90 -1.68
C PHE A 78 7.71 -0.42 -2.18
N LEU A 79 6.39 -0.48 -2.21
CA LEU A 79 5.59 -1.57 -2.77
C LEU A 79 4.44 -0.95 -3.56
N ALA A 80 4.43 -1.18 -4.87
CA ALA A 80 3.35 -0.85 -5.77
C ALA A 80 2.33 -1.98 -5.78
N MET A 81 1.06 -1.63 -5.61
CA MET A 81 -0.08 -2.54 -5.56
C MET A 81 -1.15 -2.04 -6.53
N GLU A 82 -2.08 -2.91 -6.91
CA GLU A 82 -3.27 -2.48 -7.63
C GLU A 82 -3.98 -1.34 -6.86
N HIS A 83 -4.56 -0.40 -7.61
CA HIS A 83 -5.37 0.66 -7.03
C HIS A 83 -6.83 0.23 -6.99
N LEU A 84 -7.47 0.34 -5.82
CA LEU A 84 -8.87 0.01 -5.62
C LEU A 84 -9.67 1.29 -5.35
N PRO A 85 -10.17 2.00 -6.40
CA PRO A 85 -10.77 3.33 -6.25
C PRO A 85 -12.03 3.34 -5.38
N ASP A 86 -12.83 2.27 -5.41
CA ASP A 86 -14.08 2.15 -4.64
C ASP A 86 -13.88 1.46 -3.27
N SER A 87 -12.63 1.25 -2.84
CA SER A 87 -12.32 0.61 -1.57
C SER A 87 -12.47 1.56 -0.39
N GLN A 88 -12.71 0.97 0.79
CA GLN A 88 -12.77 1.71 2.04
C GLN A 88 -11.82 1.09 3.05
N ASP A 89 -11.15 1.95 3.81
CA ASP A 89 -10.36 1.52 4.95
C ASP A 89 -11.30 0.98 6.05
N LEU A 90 -10.98 -0.23 6.54
CA LEU A 90 -11.84 -0.93 7.50
C LEU A 90 -11.91 -0.20 8.85
N GLU A 91 -10.83 0.45 9.29
CA GLU A 91 -10.85 1.25 10.52
C GLU A 91 -11.82 2.42 10.37
N GLN A 92 -11.80 3.11 9.23
CA GLN A 92 -12.79 4.16 8.92
C GLN A 92 -14.23 3.63 8.83
N VAL A 93 -14.44 2.43 8.27
CA VAL A 93 -15.77 1.78 8.28
C VAL A 93 -16.21 1.51 9.72
N LEU A 94 -15.36 0.90 10.54
CA LEU A 94 -15.67 0.57 11.92
C LEU A 94 -16.00 1.82 12.74
N LEU A 95 -15.23 2.90 12.59
CA LEU A 95 -15.48 4.16 13.27
C LEU A 95 -16.85 4.74 12.90
N ARG A 96 -17.23 4.69 11.62
CA ARG A 96 -18.55 5.11 11.14
C ARG A 96 -19.69 4.25 11.70
N CYS A 97 -19.44 2.97 11.97
CA CYS A 97 -20.42 2.04 12.55
C CYS A 97 -20.40 1.98 14.09
N GLY A 98 -19.74 2.91 14.78
CA GLY A 98 -19.68 2.89 16.25
C GLY A 98 -18.77 1.80 16.84
N GLY A 99 -17.76 1.37 16.09
CA GLY A 99 -16.73 0.42 16.51
C GLY A 99 -17.05 -1.05 16.28
N ARG A 100 -18.20 -1.38 15.67
CA ARG A 100 -18.61 -2.76 15.36
C ARG A 100 -19.29 -2.79 14.00
N LEU A 101 -19.00 -3.81 13.20
CA LEU A 101 -19.80 -4.08 12.01
C LEU A 101 -21.11 -4.74 12.43
N PRO A 102 -22.24 -4.39 11.79
CA PRO A 102 -23.47 -5.14 11.96
C PRO A 102 -23.23 -6.59 11.53
N TRP A 103 -23.80 -7.53 12.29
CA TRP A 103 -23.87 -8.91 11.81
C TRP A 103 -24.79 -8.93 10.59
N PRO A 104 -24.42 -9.61 9.49
CA PRO A 104 -25.32 -9.75 8.34
C PRO A 104 -26.61 -10.41 8.83
N ASP A 105 -27.77 -9.81 8.55
CA ASP A 105 -29.06 -10.39 8.91
C ASP A 105 -29.11 -11.85 8.42
N ALA A 106 -29.47 -12.77 9.32
CA ALA A 106 -29.55 -14.21 9.06
C ALA A 106 -30.73 -14.57 8.14
#